data_AF-A0A2J6HPA4-F1
#
_entry.id   AF-A0A2J6HPA4-F1
#
_cell.length_a   1.000
_cell.length_b   1.000
_cell.length_c   1.000
_cell.angle_alpha   90.00
_cell.angle_beta   90.00
_cell.angle_gamma   90.00
#
_symmetry.space_group_name_H-M   'P 1'
#
loop_
_entity.id
_entity.type
_entity.pdbx_description
1 polymer ?
#
loop_
_entity_poly.entity_id
_entity_poly.type
_entity_poly.pdbx_seq_one_letter_code
_entity_poly.pdbx_strand_id
1 'polypeptide(L)'
;MKWKSFLLWVISVLLMGIIAVYQRTTGPTYPVKAEITIDGMPLSVKLLTSADNDKDAVISVPDTNKILKGYYEFRRFKSDDAWTKYRMHHKEDALVAELPAQPAAGKLEYRLILIDNNGLEKPINEEPVVIRFKGPVPEAILIPHVLFMFLAMVFSLRTGFEALFLRRRTLRLAGITTILLLVGGLILGPIVQYYAFGDFWTGWPFGKDLTDTKTLISFIFWVVAWLRLRKDPQNRFWPILASIVLLAIYLIPHSMFGSEFDYASGEVQTGK
;
A
#
# COMPACT_ATOMS: atom_id res chain seq x y z
N MET A 1 0.45 -39.30 2.24
CA MET A 1 0.31 -38.30 3.33
C MET A 1 1.21 -37.08 3.14
N LYS A 2 2.50 -37.25 2.81
CA LYS A 2 3.42 -36.14 2.48
C LYS A 2 2.96 -35.31 1.26
N TRP A 3 2.47 -35.97 0.21
CA TRP A 3 1.92 -35.32 -0.99
C TRP A 3 0.79 -34.35 -0.70
N LYS A 4 -0.18 -34.73 0.14
CA LYS A 4 -1.29 -33.85 0.56
C LYS A 4 -0.75 -32.59 1.26
N SER A 5 0.19 -32.74 2.19
CA SER A 5 0.79 -31.58 2.85
C SER A 5 1.59 -30.69 1.89
N PHE A 6 2.29 -31.28 0.92
CA PHE A 6 3.02 -30.53 -0.11
C PHE A 6 2.05 -29.70 -0.97
N LEU A 7 0.97 -30.33 -1.45
CA LEU A 7 -0.07 -29.65 -2.22
C LEU A 7 -0.68 -28.47 -1.45
N LEU A 8 -0.97 -28.64 -0.16
CA LEU A 8 -1.51 -27.55 0.67
C LEU A 8 -0.53 -26.37 0.81
N TRP A 9 0.79 -26.62 0.84
CA TRP A 9 1.79 -25.56 0.81
C TRP A 9 1.80 -24.84 -0.53
N VAL A 10 1.82 -25.58 -1.63
CA VAL A 10 1.78 -25.02 -2.99
C VAL A 10 0.56 -24.12 -3.15
N ILE A 11 -0.63 -24.60 -2.78
CA ILE A 11 -1.87 -23.81 -2.85
C ILE A 11 -1.80 -22.57 -1.96
N SER A 12 -1.26 -22.68 -0.74
CA SER A 12 -1.14 -21.53 0.18
C SER A 12 -0.23 -20.44 -0.39
N VAL A 13 0.89 -20.82 -1.01
CA VAL A 13 1.83 -19.88 -1.65
C VAL A 13 1.21 -19.25 -2.89
N LEU A 14 0.54 -20.04 -3.74
CA LEU A 14 -0.14 -19.53 -4.93
C LEU A 14 -1.24 -18.53 -4.58
N LEU A 15 -2.09 -18.85 -3.60
CA LEU A 15 -3.15 -17.95 -3.12
C LEU A 15 -2.56 -16.66 -2.55
N MET A 16 -1.50 -16.76 -1.75
CA MET A 16 -0.81 -15.58 -1.25
C MET A 16 -0.25 -14.71 -2.39
N GLY A 17 0.33 -15.30 -3.43
CA GLY A 17 0.82 -14.58 -4.60
C GLY A 17 -0.29 -13.80 -5.32
N ILE A 18 -1.46 -14.44 -5.51
CA ILE A 18 -2.64 -13.79 -6.10
C ILE A 18 -3.09 -12.60 -5.25
N ILE A 19 -3.17 -12.78 -3.92
CA ILE A 19 -3.59 -11.72 -2.99
C ILE A 19 -2.57 -10.57 -2.97
N ALA A 20 -1.27 -10.87 -3.01
CA ALA A 20 -0.23 -9.84 -3.04
C ALA A 20 -0.31 -8.99 -4.32
N VAL A 21 -0.58 -9.61 -5.47
CA VAL A 21 -0.82 -8.89 -6.72
C VAL A 21 -2.06 -8.01 -6.60
N TYR A 22 -3.18 -8.58 -6.13
CA TYR A 22 -4.42 -7.84 -5.92
C TYR A 22 -4.23 -6.62 -5.00
N GLN A 23 -3.56 -6.79 -3.86
CA GLN A 23 -3.27 -5.70 -2.92
C GLN A 23 -2.40 -4.62 -3.55
N ARG A 24 -1.41 -5.00 -4.35
CA ARG A 24 -0.52 -4.04 -5.01
C ARG A 24 -1.25 -3.23 -6.07
N THR A 25 -2.14 -3.85 -6.84
CA THR A 25 -2.85 -3.19 -7.95
C THR A 25 -4.06 -2.38 -7.49
N THR A 26 -4.67 -2.74 -6.35
CA THR A 26 -5.82 -2.02 -5.77
C THR A 26 -5.41 -1.02 -4.69
N GLY A 27 -4.15 -1.01 -4.29
CA GLY A 27 -3.63 -0.09 -3.28
C GLY A 27 -3.56 1.36 -3.79
N PRO A 28 -3.75 2.36 -2.91
CA PRO A 28 -3.76 3.78 -3.27
C PRO A 28 -2.39 4.30 -3.71
N THR A 29 -1.32 3.55 -3.46
CA THR A 29 0.06 3.86 -3.89
C THR A 29 0.39 3.30 -5.27
N TYR A 30 -0.55 2.62 -5.94
CA TYR A 30 -0.35 2.15 -7.30
C TYR A 30 -0.40 3.34 -8.26
N PRO A 31 0.61 3.54 -9.14
CA PRO A 31 0.61 4.65 -10.09
C PRO A 31 -0.58 4.56 -11.05
N VAL A 32 -1.21 5.70 -11.33
CA VAL A 32 -2.24 5.80 -12.37
C VAL A 32 -1.53 5.77 -13.72
N LYS A 33 -1.93 4.85 -14.59
CA LYS A 33 -1.46 4.81 -15.97
C LYS A 33 -2.39 5.66 -16.82
N ALA A 34 -1.83 6.64 -17.50
CA ALA A 34 -2.56 7.45 -18.47
C ALA A 34 -2.01 7.18 -19.87
N GLU A 35 -2.91 6.99 -20.82
CA GLU A 35 -2.60 6.81 -22.23
C GLU A 35 -3.17 8.00 -22.99
N ILE A 36 -2.31 8.70 -23.72
CA ILE A 36 -2.69 9.88 -24.48
C ILE A 36 -2.01 9.86 -25.85
N THR A 37 -2.71 10.34 -26.87
CA THR A 37 -2.15 10.52 -28.21
C THR A 37 -1.96 12.00 -28.49
N ILE A 38 -0.70 12.41 -28.70
CA ILE A 38 -0.34 13.78 -29.07
C ILE A 38 0.40 13.77 -30.40
N ASP A 39 -0.08 14.58 -31.33
CA ASP A 39 0.48 14.69 -32.69
C ASP A 39 0.66 13.32 -33.38
N GLY A 40 -0.28 12.40 -33.15
CA GLY A 40 -0.26 11.03 -33.68
C GLY A 40 0.68 10.06 -32.96
N MET A 41 1.39 10.50 -31.91
CA MET A 41 2.26 9.66 -31.09
C MET A 41 1.52 9.17 -29.84
N PRO A 42 1.32 7.85 -29.67
CA PRO A 42 0.77 7.31 -28.44
C PRO A 42 1.83 7.36 -27.33
N LEU A 43 1.45 7.90 -26.18
CA LEU A 43 2.28 8.04 -24.99
C LEU A 43 1.62 7.33 -23.81
N SER A 44 2.41 6.55 -23.07
CA SER A 44 1.99 5.95 -21.81
C SER A 44 2.76 6.58 -20.67
N VAL A 45 2.06 7.24 -19.76
CA VAL A 45 2.64 8.00 -18.66
C VAL A 45 2.22 7.39 -17.33
N LYS A 46 3.17 7.24 -16.41
CA LYS A 46 2.90 6.81 -15.03
C LYS A 46 2.77 8.03 -14.14
N LEU A 47 1.55 8.31 -13.71
CA LEU A 47 1.25 9.36 -12.75
C LEU A 47 1.42 8.78 -11.35
N LEU A 48 2.39 9.32 -10.60
CA LEU A 48 2.70 8.89 -9.25
C LEU A 48 1.57 9.25 -8.28
N THR A 49 1.25 8.31 -7.39
CA THR A 49 0.27 8.47 -6.30
C THR A 49 0.92 8.44 -4.92
N SER A 50 2.22 8.16 -4.86
CA SER A 50 3.02 8.28 -3.65
C SER A 50 4.46 8.69 -3.96
N ALA A 51 5.07 9.46 -3.05
CA ALA A 51 6.48 9.85 -3.08
C ALA A 51 7.06 9.92 -1.66
N ASP A 52 8.38 9.90 -1.56
CA ASP A 52 9.07 10.22 -0.31
C ASP A 52 9.05 11.74 -0.09
N ASN A 53 9.09 12.18 1.17
CA ASN A 53 8.97 13.58 1.57
C ASN A 53 10.30 14.35 1.66
N ASP A 54 11.42 13.69 1.39
CA ASP A 54 12.76 14.25 1.48
C ASP A 54 13.21 14.97 0.19
N LYS A 55 12.42 14.85 -0.88
CA LYS A 55 12.67 15.43 -2.20
C LYS A 55 11.37 15.65 -2.97
N ASP A 56 11.47 16.46 -4.01
CA ASP A 56 10.37 16.70 -4.92
C ASP A 56 9.99 15.41 -5.68
N ALA A 57 8.69 15.23 -5.90
CA ALA A 57 8.18 14.10 -6.66
C ALA A 57 8.34 14.37 -8.16
N VAL A 58 9.18 13.56 -8.80
CA VAL A 58 9.52 13.70 -10.21
C VAL A 58 8.62 12.81 -11.06
N ILE A 59 7.79 13.41 -11.92
CA ILE A 59 6.98 12.69 -12.91
C ILE A 59 7.59 12.90 -14.30
N SER A 60 7.95 11.80 -14.94
CA SER A 60 8.59 11.80 -16.26
C SER A 60 7.64 11.35 -17.36
N VAL A 61 7.54 12.17 -18.40
CA VAL A 61 6.86 11.85 -19.66
C VAL A 61 7.94 11.51 -20.69
N PRO A 62 7.94 10.31 -21.29
CA PRO A 62 8.93 9.94 -22.31
C PRO A 62 8.91 10.90 -23.50
N ASP A 63 10.07 11.47 -23.86
CA ASP A 63 10.22 12.41 -24.98
C ASP A 63 11.66 12.38 -25.54
N THR A 64 12.00 11.32 -26.27
CA THR A 64 13.34 11.15 -26.85
C THR A 64 13.72 12.25 -27.84
N ASN A 65 12.75 12.84 -28.53
CA ASN A 65 12.98 13.88 -29.54
C ASN A 65 13.00 15.30 -28.94
N LYS A 66 12.70 15.45 -27.63
CA LYS A 66 12.66 16.74 -26.92
C LYS A 66 11.73 17.77 -27.57
N ILE A 67 10.65 17.28 -28.16
CA ILE A 67 9.69 18.13 -28.89
C ILE A 67 8.47 18.47 -28.04
N LEU A 68 8.16 17.65 -27.05
CA LEU A 68 6.97 17.84 -26.21
C LEU A 68 7.14 19.07 -25.34
N LYS A 69 6.06 19.83 -25.22
CA LYS A 69 5.96 20.95 -24.30
C LYS A 69 4.76 20.70 -23.40
N GLY A 70 4.84 21.19 -22.18
CA GLY A 70 3.77 20.99 -21.22
C GLY A 70 3.94 21.84 -19.98
N TYR A 71 2.86 21.85 -19.22
CA TYR A 71 2.78 22.42 -17.89
C TYR A 71 2.26 21.36 -16.93
N TYR A 72 2.59 21.54 -15.67
CA TYR A 72 1.94 20.82 -14.59
C TYR A 72 1.29 21.84 -13.67
N GLU A 73 0.15 21.45 -13.13
CA GLU A 73 -0.57 22.24 -12.17
C GLU A 73 -0.83 21.41 -10.94
N PHE A 74 -0.67 22.03 -9.76
CA PHE A 74 -0.94 21.36 -8.50
C PHE A 74 -1.50 22.33 -7.45
N ARG A 75 -2.10 21.75 -6.42
CA ARG A 75 -2.50 22.42 -5.18
C ARG A 75 -2.51 21.42 -4.03
N ARG A 76 -2.57 21.92 -2.79
CA ARG A 76 -2.72 21.06 -1.61
C ARG A 76 -4.10 20.38 -1.61
N PHE A 77 -4.14 19.08 -1.34
CA PHE A 77 -5.38 18.29 -1.30
C PHE A 77 -6.31 18.78 -0.19
N LYS A 78 -7.62 18.88 -0.47
CA LYS A 78 -8.64 19.42 0.46
C LYS A 78 -8.26 20.78 1.06
N SER A 79 -7.65 21.65 0.25
CA SER A 79 -7.36 23.05 0.62
C SER A 79 -8.10 24.02 -0.30
N ASP A 80 -8.25 25.27 0.16
CA ASP A 80 -8.82 26.38 -0.62
C ASP A 80 -7.76 27.05 -1.53
N ASP A 81 -6.60 26.41 -1.70
CA ASP A 81 -5.54 26.94 -2.56
C ASP A 81 -5.96 27.00 -4.03
N ALA A 82 -5.54 28.09 -4.69
CA ALA A 82 -5.57 28.17 -6.13
C ALA A 82 -4.57 27.20 -6.76
N TRP A 83 -4.90 26.71 -7.95
CA TRP A 83 -3.98 25.89 -8.75
C TRP A 83 -2.75 26.70 -9.13
N THR A 84 -1.56 26.17 -8.84
CA THR A 84 -0.30 26.78 -9.26
C THR A 84 0.19 26.08 -10.52
N LYS A 85 0.53 26.86 -11.56
CA LYS A 85 0.97 26.36 -12.87
C LYS A 85 2.45 26.59 -13.10
N TYR A 86 3.16 25.52 -13.45
CA TYR A 86 4.59 25.55 -13.76
C TYR A 86 4.88 24.87 -15.09
N ARG A 87 5.94 25.31 -15.76
CA ARG A 87 6.39 24.72 -17.02
C ARG A 87 7.22 23.47 -16.75
N MET A 88 6.93 22.40 -17.47
CA MET A 88 7.76 21.20 -17.47
C MET A 88 9.08 21.49 -18.20
N HIS A 89 10.14 20.80 -17.82
CA HIS A 89 11.46 20.96 -18.42
C HIS A 89 12.02 19.61 -18.89
N HIS A 90 12.84 19.64 -19.94
CA HIS A 90 13.48 18.42 -20.44
C HIS A 90 14.67 18.03 -19.58
N LYS A 91 14.74 16.75 -19.24
CA LYS A 91 15.87 16.12 -18.58
C LYS A 91 16.12 14.78 -19.24
N GLU A 92 17.31 14.63 -19.83
CA GLU A 92 17.67 13.44 -20.62
C GLU A 92 16.63 13.18 -21.74
N ASP A 93 15.99 12.02 -21.76
CA ASP A 93 15.00 11.62 -22.78
C ASP A 93 13.55 11.76 -22.28
N ALA A 94 13.31 12.69 -21.35
CA ALA A 94 11.99 12.91 -20.77
C ALA A 94 11.66 14.39 -20.57
N LEU A 95 10.38 14.70 -20.67
CA LEU A 95 9.78 15.95 -20.18
C LEU A 95 9.33 15.72 -18.74
N VAL A 96 9.84 16.54 -17.82
CA VAL A 96 9.74 16.31 -16.37
C VAL A 96 8.90 17.38 -15.68
N ALA A 97 8.04 16.92 -14.77
CA ALA A 97 7.36 17.74 -13.77
C ALA A 97 7.90 17.43 -12.37
N GLU A 98 8.14 18.48 -11.58
CA GLU A 98 8.66 18.36 -10.21
C GLU A 98 7.61 18.95 -9.25
N LEU A 99 6.91 18.07 -8.53
CA LEU A 99 5.97 18.48 -7.50
C LEU A 99 6.73 18.70 -6.19
N PRO A 100 6.53 19.84 -5.51
CA PRO A 100 7.29 20.15 -4.31
C PRO A 100 7.02 19.14 -3.21
N ALA A 101 8.08 18.72 -2.53
CA ALA A 101 8.00 17.86 -1.36
C ALA A 101 6.97 18.40 -0.35
N GLN A 102 6.21 17.50 0.27
CA GLN A 102 5.26 17.84 1.33
C GLN A 102 5.66 17.18 2.64
N PRO A 103 5.21 17.71 3.80
CA PRO A 103 5.32 17.00 5.08
C PRO A 103 4.79 15.57 5.00
N ALA A 104 5.20 14.72 5.95
CA ALA A 104 4.69 13.35 6.02
C ALA A 104 3.15 13.34 6.11
N ALA A 105 2.50 12.43 5.40
CA ALA A 105 1.05 12.38 5.19
C ALA A 105 0.45 13.56 4.39
N GLY A 106 1.26 14.50 3.93
CA GLY A 106 0.90 15.56 3.01
C GLY A 106 0.41 15.01 1.67
N LYS A 107 -0.54 15.72 1.05
CA LYS A 107 -1.15 15.31 -0.21
C LYS A 107 -1.25 16.51 -1.16
N LEU A 108 -0.88 16.29 -2.41
CA LEU A 108 -1.14 17.24 -3.50
C LEU A 108 -2.12 16.63 -4.49
N GLU A 109 -2.99 17.46 -5.05
CA GLU A 109 -3.69 17.17 -6.30
C GLU A 109 -2.88 17.77 -7.43
N TYR A 110 -2.64 17.01 -8.49
CA TYR A 110 -1.93 17.51 -9.66
C TYR A 110 -2.51 17.00 -10.98
N ARG A 111 -2.24 17.75 -12.04
CA ARG A 111 -2.55 17.38 -13.43
C ARG A 111 -1.37 17.74 -14.32
N LEU A 112 -1.15 16.90 -15.32
CA LEU A 112 -0.17 17.17 -16.37
C LEU A 112 -0.90 17.57 -17.64
N ILE A 113 -0.43 18.62 -18.29
CA ILE A 113 -1.02 19.18 -19.49
C ILE A 113 0.09 19.29 -20.54
N LEU A 114 -0.09 18.60 -21.65
CA LEU A 114 0.82 18.68 -22.78
C LEU A 114 0.24 19.62 -23.83
N ILE A 115 1.11 20.20 -24.65
CA ILE A 115 0.75 21.15 -25.70
C ILE A 115 1.04 20.47 -27.03
N ASP A 116 0.04 20.40 -27.91
CA ASP A 116 0.24 19.87 -29.25
C ASP A 116 0.88 20.90 -30.21
N ASN A 117 1.22 20.46 -31.42
CA ASN A 117 1.83 21.33 -32.42
C ASN A 117 0.98 22.55 -32.82
N ASN A 118 -0.34 22.49 -32.60
CA ASN A 118 -1.26 23.60 -32.86
C ASN A 118 -1.41 24.55 -31.65
N GLY A 119 -0.72 24.27 -30.55
CA GLY A 119 -0.78 25.06 -29.32
C GLY A 119 -1.98 24.71 -28.43
N LEU A 120 -2.71 23.63 -28.70
CA LEU A 120 -3.84 23.22 -27.87
C LEU A 120 -3.35 22.46 -26.64
N GLU A 121 -3.90 22.83 -25.48
CA GLU A 121 -3.67 22.14 -24.21
C GLU A 121 -4.45 20.82 -24.16
N LYS A 122 -3.73 19.73 -23.93
CA LYS A 122 -4.29 18.38 -23.77
C LYS A 122 -3.89 17.83 -22.40
N PRO A 123 -4.85 17.75 -21.44
CA PRO A 123 -4.58 17.12 -20.16
C PRO A 123 -4.30 15.62 -20.36
N ILE A 124 -3.25 15.11 -19.71
CA ILE A 124 -2.90 13.68 -19.74
C ILE A 124 -3.98 12.85 -19.04
N ASN A 125 -4.63 13.43 -18.04
CA ASN A 125 -5.66 12.82 -17.21
C ASN A 125 -6.85 13.78 -17.04
N GLU A 126 -8.08 13.29 -17.19
CA GLU A 126 -9.30 14.09 -17.03
C GLU A 126 -9.50 14.53 -15.57
N GLU A 127 -9.31 13.60 -14.63
CA GLU A 127 -9.41 13.86 -13.19
C GLU A 127 -8.01 14.06 -12.57
N PRO A 128 -7.81 15.06 -11.69
CA PRO A 128 -6.54 15.25 -10.99
C PRO A 128 -6.09 14.02 -10.22
N VAL A 129 -4.80 13.74 -10.25
CA VAL A 129 -4.21 12.65 -9.47
C VAL A 129 -3.82 13.17 -8.09
N VAL A 130 -4.16 12.39 -7.05
CA VAL A 130 -3.73 12.67 -5.67
C VAL A 130 -2.42 11.92 -5.41
N ILE A 131 -1.37 12.66 -5.05
CA ILE A 131 -0.10 12.09 -4.59
C ILE A 131 0.04 12.27 -3.08
N ARG A 132 0.40 11.20 -2.37
CA ARG A 132 0.66 11.22 -0.91
C ARG A 132 2.16 11.10 -0.61
N PHE A 133 2.65 12.00 0.21
CA PHE A 133 4.03 12.01 0.68
C PHE A 133 4.18 11.24 1.99
N LYS A 134 5.30 10.52 2.13
CA LYS A 134 5.66 9.75 3.31
C LYS A 134 7.14 9.91 3.63
N GLY A 135 7.52 9.72 4.88
CA GLY A 135 8.91 9.62 5.28
C GLY A 135 9.61 8.41 4.62
N PRO A 136 10.90 8.53 4.27
CA PRO A 136 11.68 7.40 3.81
C PRO A 136 11.81 6.37 4.94
N VAL A 137 11.48 5.12 4.62
CA VAL A 137 11.56 4.01 5.58
C VAL A 137 12.82 3.19 5.29
N PRO A 138 13.71 2.97 6.28
CA PRO A 138 14.91 2.16 6.08
C PRO A 138 14.57 0.76 5.54
N GLU A 139 15.27 0.33 4.49
CA GLU A 139 15.07 -0.99 3.87
C GLU A 139 15.29 -2.14 4.87
N ALA A 140 16.23 -1.95 5.80
CA ALA A 140 16.50 -2.89 6.89
C ALA A 140 15.30 -3.15 7.81
N ILE A 141 14.27 -2.30 7.77
CA ILE A 141 13.03 -2.46 8.54
C ILE A 141 11.88 -2.86 7.62
N LEU A 142 11.77 -2.19 6.46
CA LEU A 142 10.69 -2.45 5.50
C LEU A 142 10.75 -3.86 4.93
N ILE A 143 11.94 -4.35 4.55
CA ILE A 143 12.10 -5.68 3.97
C ILE A 143 11.70 -6.77 4.97
N PRO A 144 12.21 -6.77 6.23
CA PRO A 144 11.72 -7.70 7.25
C PRO A 144 10.21 -7.56 7.49
N HIS A 145 9.67 -6.35 7.62
CA HIS A 145 8.23 -6.16 7.84
C HIS A 145 7.39 -6.88 6.77
N VAL A 146 7.67 -6.60 5.49
CA VAL A 146 6.94 -7.21 4.37
C VAL A 146 7.12 -8.73 4.34
N LEU A 147 8.35 -9.21 4.57
CA LEU A 147 8.64 -10.65 4.61
C LEU A 147 7.82 -11.36 5.72
N PHE A 148 7.79 -10.81 6.93
CA PHE A 148 7.04 -11.38 8.05
C PHE A 148 5.53 -11.38 7.78
N MET A 149 4.99 -10.31 7.19
CA MET A 149 3.58 -10.23 6.80
C MET A 149 3.21 -11.26 5.72
N PHE A 150 4.06 -11.42 4.72
CA PHE A 150 3.92 -12.43 3.68
C PHE A 150 3.97 -13.86 4.23
N LEU A 151 4.94 -14.15 5.08
CA LEU A 151 5.03 -15.45 5.74
C LEU A 151 3.82 -15.68 6.66
N ALA A 152 3.38 -14.69 7.42
CA ALA A 152 2.18 -14.80 8.26
C ALA A 152 0.95 -15.20 7.42
N MET A 153 0.77 -14.61 6.25
CA MET A 153 -0.35 -14.94 5.36
C MET A 153 -0.25 -16.36 4.79
N VAL A 154 0.93 -16.78 4.31
CA VAL A 154 1.12 -18.16 3.83
C VAL A 154 0.87 -19.18 4.95
N PHE A 155 1.42 -18.95 6.14
CA PHE A 155 1.23 -19.84 7.28
C PHE A 155 -0.21 -19.84 7.79
N SER A 156 -0.91 -18.71 7.73
CA SER A 156 -2.34 -18.59 8.02
C SER A 156 -3.19 -19.49 7.11
N LEU A 157 -3.04 -19.34 5.78
CA LEU A 157 -3.74 -20.18 4.79
C LEU A 157 -3.41 -21.66 5.00
N ARG A 158 -2.12 -21.97 5.19
CA ARG A 158 -1.67 -23.34 5.43
C ARG A 158 -2.26 -23.93 6.70
N THR A 159 -2.41 -23.13 7.77
CA THR A 159 -3.02 -23.54 9.03
C THR A 159 -4.51 -23.79 8.88
N GLY A 160 -5.22 -22.93 8.15
CA GLY A 160 -6.65 -23.12 7.81
C GLY A 160 -6.88 -24.45 7.07
N PHE A 161 -6.07 -24.72 6.03
CA PHE A 161 -6.13 -26.00 5.32
C PHE A 161 -5.69 -27.19 6.18
N GLU A 162 -4.70 -27.02 7.07
CA GLU A 162 -4.31 -28.08 8.01
C GLU A 162 -5.49 -28.45 8.91
N ALA A 163 -6.16 -27.46 9.49
CA ALA A 163 -7.31 -27.66 10.37
C ALA A 163 -8.48 -28.37 9.67
N LEU A 164 -8.72 -28.04 8.40
CA LEU A 164 -9.75 -28.68 7.58
C LEU A 164 -9.43 -30.16 7.28
N PHE A 165 -8.24 -30.44 6.73
CA PHE A 165 -7.97 -31.71 6.06
C PHE A 165 -7.07 -32.69 6.83
N LEU A 166 -6.09 -32.21 7.61
CA LEU A 166 -5.00 -33.05 8.14
C LEU A 166 -4.91 -33.09 9.67
N ARG A 167 -5.03 -31.93 10.33
CA ARG A 167 -5.12 -31.72 11.78
C ARG A 167 -3.89 -32.06 12.62
N ARG A 168 -2.80 -32.53 12.02
CA ARG A 168 -1.66 -33.06 12.78
C ARG A 168 -0.75 -31.96 13.30
N ARG A 169 -0.65 -30.85 12.57
CA ARG A 169 0.30 -29.77 12.84
C ARG A 169 -0.35 -28.42 13.11
N THR A 170 -1.67 -28.39 13.29
CA THR A 170 -2.46 -27.15 13.41
C THR A 170 -1.95 -26.26 14.53
N LEU A 171 -1.69 -26.81 15.73
CA LEU A 171 -1.18 -26.04 16.87
C LEU A 171 0.18 -25.39 16.58
N ARG A 172 1.11 -26.13 15.96
CA ARG A 172 2.44 -25.61 15.63
C ARG A 172 2.35 -24.51 14.59
N LEU A 173 1.58 -24.73 13.52
CA LEU A 173 1.42 -23.75 12.45
C LEU A 173 0.70 -22.49 12.97
N ALA A 174 -0.35 -22.64 13.79
CA ALA A 174 -1.02 -21.51 14.43
C ALA A 174 -0.09 -20.68 15.32
N GLY A 175 0.79 -21.34 16.09
CA GLY A 175 1.81 -20.66 16.89
C GLY A 175 2.79 -19.86 16.02
N ILE A 176 3.26 -20.45 14.93
CA ILE A 176 4.15 -19.76 13.97
C ILE A 176 3.44 -18.56 13.34
N THR A 177 2.20 -18.72 12.84
CA THR A 177 1.41 -17.62 12.29
C THR A 177 1.24 -16.47 13.29
N THR A 178 0.94 -16.81 14.54
CA THR A 178 0.76 -15.81 15.61
C THR A 178 2.05 -15.03 15.88
N ILE A 179 3.20 -15.70 15.94
CA ILE A 179 4.50 -15.05 16.12
C ILE A 179 4.86 -14.18 14.92
N LEU A 180 4.63 -14.66 13.70
CA LEU A 180 4.90 -13.90 12.48
C LEU A 180 4.03 -12.64 12.40
N LEU A 181 2.74 -12.72 12.76
CA LEU A 181 1.86 -11.55 12.84
C LEU A 181 2.25 -10.59 13.97
N LEU A 182 2.70 -11.09 15.12
CA LEU A 182 3.19 -10.24 16.19
C LEU A 182 4.39 -9.42 15.73
N VAL A 183 5.41 -10.10 15.20
CA VAL A 183 6.67 -9.46 14.79
C VAL A 183 6.44 -8.56 13.56
N GLY A 184 5.82 -9.09 12.51
CA GLY A 184 5.57 -8.34 11.28
C GLY A 184 4.55 -7.22 11.48
N GLY A 185 3.40 -7.53 12.07
CA GLY A 185 2.26 -6.63 12.15
C GLY A 185 2.30 -5.65 13.32
N LEU A 186 2.58 -6.12 14.54
CA LEU A 186 2.46 -5.30 15.77
C LEU A 186 3.79 -4.79 16.33
N ILE A 187 4.93 -5.22 15.79
CA ILE A 187 6.25 -4.67 16.15
C ILE A 187 6.81 -3.88 14.98
N LEU A 188 7.08 -4.55 13.84
CA LEU A 188 7.68 -3.90 12.68
C LEU A 188 6.71 -2.95 11.97
N GLY A 189 5.41 -3.26 11.94
CA GLY A 189 4.38 -2.38 11.36
C GLY A 189 4.38 -0.98 11.99
N PRO A 190 4.22 -0.85 13.32
CA PRO A 190 4.36 0.40 14.05
C PRO A 190 5.65 1.16 13.79
N ILE A 191 6.77 0.46 13.68
CA ILE A 191 8.06 1.09 13.38
C ILE A 191 8.05 1.67 11.96
N VAL A 192 7.56 0.92 10.97
CA VAL A 192 7.40 1.41 9.59
C VAL A 192 6.47 2.63 9.55
N GLN A 193 5.36 2.60 10.30
CA GLN A 193 4.42 3.72 10.41
C GLN A 193 5.09 4.97 11.00
N TYR A 194 5.91 4.79 12.04
CA TYR A 194 6.64 5.87 12.66
C TYR A 194 7.61 6.56 11.69
N TYR A 195 8.39 5.78 10.92
CA TYR A 195 9.26 6.35 9.89
C TYR A 195 8.48 7.06 8.79
N ALA A 196 7.33 6.52 8.39
CA ALA A 196 6.54 7.05 7.28
C ALA A 196 5.72 8.30 7.66
N PHE A 197 5.19 8.38 8.89
CA PHE A 197 4.19 9.38 9.27
C PHE A 197 4.40 10.02 10.66
N GLY A 198 5.39 9.57 11.44
CA GLY A 198 5.72 10.15 12.75
C GLY A 198 5.02 9.50 13.95
N ASP A 199 4.06 8.60 13.73
CA ASP A 199 3.30 7.93 14.79
C ASP A 199 3.53 6.41 14.78
N PHE A 200 3.69 5.81 15.96
CA PHE A 200 3.84 4.35 16.08
C PHE A 200 2.52 3.60 15.89
N TRP A 201 1.40 4.17 16.33
CA TRP A 201 0.12 3.49 16.29
C TRP A 201 -1.02 4.49 16.14
N THR A 202 -1.80 4.29 15.09
CA THR A 202 -2.93 5.16 14.73
C THR A 202 -4.27 4.42 14.72
N GLY A 203 -4.28 3.11 15.01
CA GLY A 203 -5.49 2.28 15.05
C GLY A 203 -6.19 2.24 16.42
N TRP A 204 -7.34 1.54 16.46
CA TRP A 204 -8.09 1.31 17.69
C TRP A 204 -7.21 0.60 18.75
N PRO A 205 -7.33 0.92 20.05
CA PRO A 205 -8.30 1.83 20.67
C PRO A 205 -7.90 3.30 20.70
N PHE A 206 -6.66 3.64 20.34
CA PHE A 206 -6.12 5.00 20.53
C PHE A 206 -6.31 5.91 19.32
N GLY A 207 -6.60 5.35 18.14
CA GLY A 207 -6.92 6.09 16.93
C GLY A 207 -7.96 5.39 16.07
N LYS A 208 -8.08 5.83 14.82
CA LYS A 208 -9.12 5.39 13.87
C LYS A 208 -8.57 4.76 12.60
N ASP A 209 -7.25 4.61 12.49
CA ASP A 209 -6.61 4.06 11.29
C ASP A 209 -7.06 2.61 11.09
N LEU A 210 -7.49 2.35 9.87
CA LEU A 210 -8.06 1.08 9.49
C LEU A 210 -6.96 0.01 9.40
N THR A 211 -5.74 0.39 8.98
CA THR A 211 -4.64 -0.56 8.72
C THR A 211 -4.13 -1.19 10.01
N ASP A 212 -3.87 -0.36 11.02
CA ASP A 212 -3.46 -0.80 12.36
C ASP A 212 -4.57 -1.62 13.04
N THR A 213 -5.82 -1.13 12.96
CA THR A 213 -6.98 -1.82 13.56
C THR A 213 -7.21 -3.21 12.96
N LYS A 214 -7.14 -3.34 11.64
CA LYS A 214 -7.21 -4.62 10.93
C LYS A 214 -6.14 -5.60 11.40
N THR A 215 -4.91 -5.12 11.54
CA THR A 215 -3.78 -5.93 11.98
C THR A 215 -3.98 -6.44 13.40
N LEU A 216 -4.45 -5.57 14.31
CA LEU A 216 -4.79 -5.93 15.69
C LEU A 216 -5.91 -6.98 15.75
N ILE A 217 -7.00 -6.78 15.00
CA ILE A 217 -8.12 -7.74 14.95
C ILE A 217 -7.60 -9.11 14.48
N SER A 218 -6.83 -9.14 13.40
CA SER A 218 -6.24 -10.38 12.88
C SER A 218 -5.40 -11.09 13.95
N PHE A 219 -4.56 -10.33 14.66
CA PHE A 219 -3.72 -10.87 15.72
C PHE A 219 -4.54 -11.46 16.87
N ILE A 220 -5.59 -10.78 17.33
CA ILE A 220 -6.48 -11.26 18.40
C ILE A 220 -7.11 -12.60 18.00
N PHE A 221 -7.64 -12.72 16.78
CA PHE A 221 -8.22 -13.98 16.30
C PHE A 221 -7.19 -15.12 16.28
N TRP A 222 -5.94 -14.83 15.88
CA TRP A 222 -4.86 -15.81 15.89
C TRP A 222 -4.43 -16.23 17.31
N VAL A 223 -4.35 -15.28 18.25
CA VAL A 223 -4.10 -15.57 19.67
C VAL A 223 -5.20 -16.46 20.24
N VAL A 224 -6.47 -16.14 19.99
CA VAL A 224 -7.60 -16.96 20.45
C VAL A 224 -7.54 -18.36 19.83
N ALA A 225 -7.26 -18.47 18.53
CA ALA A 225 -7.12 -19.76 17.87
C ALA A 225 -5.99 -20.60 18.44
N TRP A 226 -4.83 -19.99 18.71
CA TRP A 226 -3.70 -20.67 19.31
C TRP A 226 -3.98 -21.14 20.74
N LEU A 227 -4.60 -20.29 21.58
CA LEU A 227 -5.00 -20.65 22.95
C LEU A 227 -6.04 -21.77 22.98
N ARG A 228 -7.00 -21.76 22.05
CA ARG A 228 -8.01 -22.81 21.93
C ARG A 228 -7.39 -24.13 21.46
N LEU A 229 -6.45 -24.10 20.52
CA LEU A 229 -5.70 -25.28 20.09
C LEU A 229 -4.78 -25.86 21.18
N ARG A 230 -4.29 -25.03 22.12
CA ARG A 230 -3.54 -25.53 23.28
C ARG A 230 -4.41 -26.35 24.23
N LYS A 231 -5.70 -26.01 24.35
CA LYS A 231 -6.66 -26.74 25.19
C LYS A 231 -7.26 -27.95 24.45
N ASP A 232 -7.59 -27.78 23.18
CA ASP A 232 -8.14 -28.82 22.31
C ASP A 232 -7.41 -28.81 20.96
N PRO A 233 -6.38 -29.66 20.78
CA PRO A 233 -5.63 -29.73 19.53
C PRO A 233 -6.45 -30.18 18.31
N GLN A 234 -7.65 -30.76 18.52
CA GLN A 234 -8.52 -31.19 17.43
C GLN A 234 -9.51 -30.10 16.98
N ASN A 235 -9.53 -28.95 17.68
CA ASN A 235 -10.41 -27.84 17.34
C ASN A 235 -10.13 -27.31 15.93
N ARG A 236 -11.17 -27.25 15.10
CA ARG A 236 -11.08 -26.76 13.72
C ARG A 236 -11.61 -25.34 13.57
N PHE A 237 -12.63 -25.00 14.36
CA PHE A 237 -13.39 -23.79 14.19
C PHE A 237 -12.51 -22.55 14.28
N TRP A 238 -11.73 -22.41 15.36
CA TRP A 238 -10.94 -21.21 15.59
C TRP A 238 -9.81 -20.98 14.59
N PRO A 239 -8.93 -21.95 14.24
CA PRO A 239 -7.90 -21.72 13.22
C PRO A 239 -8.48 -21.46 11.83
N ILE A 240 -9.61 -22.07 11.47
CA ILE A 240 -10.28 -21.78 10.19
C ILE A 240 -10.83 -20.36 10.21
N LEU A 241 -11.55 -19.98 11.26
CA LEU A 241 -12.10 -18.64 11.42
C LEU A 241 -11.00 -17.57 11.38
N ALA A 242 -9.90 -17.77 12.12
CA ALA A 242 -8.76 -16.85 12.12
C ALA A 242 -8.12 -16.73 10.72
N SER A 243 -8.01 -17.83 9.98
CA SER A 243 -7.48 -17.79 8.61
C SER A 243 -8.39 -17.03 7.64
N ILE A 244 -9.72 -17.19 7.78
CA ILE A 244 -10.72 -16.46 6.99
C ILE A 244 -10.70 -14.98 7.34
N VAL A 245 -10.63 -14.63 8.64
CA VAL A 245 -10.54 -13.23 9.09
C VAL A 245 -9.29 -12.56 8.54
N LEU A 246 -8.11 -13.18 8.65
CA LEU A 246 -6.89 -12.61 8.09
C LEU A 246 -7.00 -12.45 6.56
N LEU A 247 -7.54 -13.46 5.86
CA LEU A 247 -7.77 -13.38 4.42
C LEU A 247 -8.70 -12.24 4.04
N ALA A 248 -9.85 -12.11 4.71
CA ALA A 248 -10.81 -11.04 4.46
C ALA A 248 -10.18 -9.66 4.68
N ILE A 249 -9.38 -9.52 5.73
CA ILE A 249 -8.65 -8.28 6.03
C ILE A 249 -7.65 -7.93 4.92
N TYR A 250 -6.94 -8.92 4.38
CA TYR A 250 -6.03 -8.73 3.27
C TYR A 250 -6.76 -8.38 1.95
N LEU A 251 -8.03 -8.76 1.79
CA LEU A 251 -8.83 -8.37 0.63
C LEU A 251 -9.35 -6.94 0.70
N ILE A 252 -9.30 -6.28 1.86
CA ILE A 252 -9.64 -4.86 1.96
C ILE A 252 -8.38 -4.07 1.56
N PRO A 253 -8.45 -3.19 0.54
CA PRO A 253 -7.28 -2.42 0.11
C PRO A 253 -6.58 -1.71 1.26
N HIS A 254 -5.24 -1.77 1.26
CA HIS A 254 -4.40 -1.14 2.28
C HIS A 254 -4.54 0.38 2.21
N SER A 255 -4.45 1.07 3.35
CA SER A 255 -4.43 2.54 3.42
C SER A 255 -5.68 3.28 2.91
N MET A 256 -6.83 2.59 2.74
CA MET A 256 -8.13 3.27 2.75
C MET A 256 -8.31 3.88 4.14
N PHE A 257 -8.40 5.21 4.25
CA PHE A 257 -8.49 5.98 5.51
C PHE A 257 -7.21 6.01 6.38
N GLY A 258 -6.02 5.99 5.76
CA GLY A 258 -4.76 6.21 6.47
C GLY A 258 -4.55 7.68 6.89
N SER A 259 -3.43 7.98 7.55
CA SER A 259 -3.11 9.34 8.02
C SER A 259 -3.15 10.40 6.90
N GLU A 260 -3.68 11.58 7.20
CA GLU A 260 -3.73 12.75 6.33
C GLU A 260 -3.14 13.95 7.07
N PHE A 261 -2.30 14.73 6.40
CA PHE A 261 -1.81 16.00 6.96
C PHE A 261 -2.89 17.07 6.81
N ASP A 262 -3.25 17.70 7.93
CA ASP A 262 -4.15 18.85 7.93
C ASP A 262 -3.34 20.13 7.76
N TYR A 263 -3.46 20.74 6.59
CA TYR A 263 -2.74 21.96 6.24
C TYR A 263 -3.18 23.20 7.03
N ALA A 264 -4.33 23.17 7.70
CA ALA A 264 -4.80 24.26 8.55
C ALA A 264 -4.21 24.19 9.97
N SER A 265 -4.10 22.99 10.54
CA SER A 265 -3.53 22.78 11.88
C SER A 265 -2.02 22.50 11.88
N GLY A 266 -1.47 22.04 10.74
CA GLY A 266 -0.06 21.65 10.62
C GLY A 266 0.25 20.28 11.25
N GLU A 267 -0.77 19.51 11.60
CA GLU A 267 -0.65 18.22 12.28
C GLU A 267 -1.09 17.06 11.38
N VAL A 268 -0.50 15.89 11.60
CA VAL A 268 -0.95 14.63 10.98
C VAL A 268 -2.16 14.13 11.76
N GLN A 269 -3.28 13.95 11.07
CA GLN A 269 -4.51 13.41 11.63
C GLN A 269 -4.87 12.09 10.95
N THR A 270 -5.77 11.31 11.54
CA THR A 270 -6.30 10.13 10.86
C THR A 270 -7.28 10.56 9.77
N GLY A 271 -7.13 10.03 8.54
CA GLY A 271 -8.00 10.35 7.42
C GLY A 271 -9.47 10.03 7.71
N LYS A 272 -10.35 10.99 7.42
CA LYS A 272 -11.82 10.83 7.47
C LYS A 272 -12.35 10.17 6.21
#